data_AF-A0AA90TG70-F1
#
_entry.id   AF-A0AA90TG70-F1
#
_cell.length_a   1.000
_cell.length_b   1.000
_cell.length_c   1.000
_cell.angle_alpha   90.00
_cell.angle_beta   90.00
_cell.angle_gamma   90.00
#
_symmetry.space_group_name_H-M   'P 1'
#
loop_
_entity.id
_entity.type
_entity.pdbx_description
1 polymer ?
#
loop_
_entity_poly.entity_id
_entity_poly.type
_entity_poly.pdbx_seq_one_letter_code
_entity_poly.pdbx_strand_id
1 'polypeptide(L)'
;MAKLFFPAALLLGGAAQAQTVNAATAAVFSKPALLGVQLSMKAGAKQGKVTAEQLTCVQALDPASFDEVYKQLLLANLDSKELMRTQSFLAKSVGKKFAKHGYLGVFAAAGEPLPEALPRFTEDEMVDFEQFRTSTAGEKLVTNRILEAPAARTILNERIEKVLEVCIPQQ
;
A
#
# COMPACT_ATOMS: atom_id res chain seq x y z
N MET A 1 -26.86 42.17 48.25
CA MET A 1 -26.57 42.05 46.81
C MET A 1 -25.22 41.40 46.65
N ALA A 2 -25.15 40.17 46.14
CA ALA A 2 -23.91 39.53 45.74
C ALA A 2 -24.19 38.73 44.46
N LYS A 3 -23.76 39.25 43.31
CA LYS A 3 -23.85 38.57 42.02
C LYS A 3 -22.66 37.63 41.90
N LEU A 4 -22.89 36.33 42.03
CA LEU A 4 -21.94 35.30 41.65
C LEU A 4 -21.90 35.22 40.12
N PHE A 5 -20.79 35.68 39.53
CA PHE A 5 -20.45 35.42 38.13
C PHE A 5 -19.67 34.10 38.07
N PHE A 6 -20.28 33.06 37.50
CA PHE A 6 -19.57 31.86 37.07
C PHE A 6 -19.16 32.05 35.60
N PRO A 7 -17.87 31.98 35.25
CA PRO A 7 -17.46 31.97 33.86
C PRO A 7 -17.78 30.60 33.27
N ALA A 8 -18.58 30.58 32.22
CA ALA A 8 -18.80 29.42 31.38
C ALA A 8 -17.45 28.98 30.76
N ALA A 9 -16.94 27.82 31.19
CA ALA A 9 -15.78 27.20 30.58
C ALA A 9 -16.18 26.70 29.18
N LEU A 10 -15.69 27.41 28.16
CA LEU A 10 -15.79 27.03 26.76
C LEU A 10 -15.03 25.72 26.51
N LEU A 11 -15.77 24.76 25.98
CA LEU A 11 -15.34 23.51 25.38
C LEU A 11 -14.23 23.73 24.34
N LEU A 12 -13.06 23.13 24.54
CA LEU A 12 -12.13 22.83 23.46
C LEU A 12 -12.05 21.31 23.32
N GLY A 13 -13.12 20.74 22.78
CA GLY A 13 -13.09 19.41 22.20
C GLY A 13 -12.15 19.45 21.00
N GLY A 14 -10.89 19.07 21.21
CA GLY A 14 -9.98 18.79 20.12
C GLY A 14 -10.56 17.65 19.29
N ALA A 15 -11.14 17.98 18.14
CA ALA A 15 -11.47 17.00 17.14
C ALA A 15 -10.15 16.33 16.74
N ALA A 16 -9.92 15.11 17.25
CA ALA A 16 -8.88 14.25 16.71
C ALA A 16 -9.22 14.07 15.23
N GLN A 17 -8.50 14.78 14.35
CA GLN A 17 -8.64 14.60 12.92
C GLN A 17 -8.32 13.14 12.63
N ALA A 18 -9.33 12.37 12.22
CA ALA A 18 -9.13 11.00 11.78
C ALA A 18 -8.05 11.00 10.72
N GLN A 19 -6.91 10.39 11.04
CA GLN A 19 -5.73 10.49 10.21
C GLN A 19 -5.94 9.67 8.94
N THR A 20 -6.11 10.36 7.81
CA THR A 20 -6.37 9.71 6.53
C THR A 20 -5.07 9.18 5.93
N VAL A 21 -5.13 8.01 5.29
CA VAL A 21 -4.05 7.51 4.43
C VAL A 21 -4.04 8.30 3.13
N ASN A 22 -2.94 8.99 2.84
CA ASN A 22 -2.80 9.72 1.59
C ASN A 22 -2.63 8.76 0.39
N ALA A 23 -3.04 9.22 -0.79
CA ALA A 23 -2.98 8.41 -2.01
C ALA A 23 -1.57 7.91 -2.34
N ALA A 24 -0.54 8.73 -2.08
CA ALA A 24 0.85 8.35 -2.32
C ALA A 24 1.30 7.14 -1.47
N THR A 25 0.79 7.03 -0.24
CA THR A 25 1.11 5.92 0.68
C THR A 25 0.37 4.66 0.27
N ALA A 26 -0.91 4.76 -0.09
CA ALA A 26 -1.64 3.62 -0.66
C ALA A 26 -0.98 3.12 -1.95
N ALA A 27 -0.54 4.04 -2.82
CA ALA A 27 0.15 3.77 -4.08
C ALA A 27 1.44 2.95 -3.94
N VAL A 28 2.11 3.00 -2.78
CA VAL A 28 3.31 2.17 -2.51
C VAL A 28 2.97 0.69 -2.51
N PHE A 29 1.75 0.33 -2.11
CA PHE A 29 1.32 -1.07 -1.99
C PHE A 29 0.37 -1.50 -3.11
N SER A 30 -0.49 -0.59 -3.58
CA SER A 30 -1.45 -0.87 -4.66
C SER A 30 -0.77 -1.10 -6.01
N LYS A 31 0.29 -0.35 -6.34
CA LYS A 31 1.01 -0.50 -7.61
C LYS A 31 1.69 -1.88 -7.74
N PRO A 32 2.48 -2.36 -6.76
CA PRO A 32 3.01 -3.72 -6.80
C PRO A 32 1.92 -4.81 -6.90
N ALA A 33 0.77 -4.61 -6.22
CA ALA A 33 -0.32 -5.57 -6.27
C ALA A 33 -0.93 -5.69 -7.67
N LEU A 34 -1.28 -4.57 -8.31
CA LEU A 34 -1.77 -4.59 -9.69
C LEU A 34 -0.72 -5.15 -10.64
N LEU A 35 0.55 -4.78 -10.47
CA LEU A 35 1.63 -5.34 -11.29
C LEU A 35 1.69 -6.87 -11.15
N GLY A 36 1.53 -7.40 -9.94
CA GLY A 36 1.47 -8.84 -9.69
C GLY A 36 0.34 -9.50 -10.51
N VAL A 37 -0.86 -8.92 -10.47
CA VAL A 37 -2.00 -9.38 -11.28
C VAL A 37 -1.68 -9.34 -12.78
N GLN A 38 -1.12 -8.24 -13.28
CA GLN A 38 -0.75 -8.06 -14.69
C GLN A 38 0.28 -9.11 -15.14
N LEU A 39 1.29 -9.39 -14.32
CA LEU A 39 2.30 -10.41 -14.61
C LEU A 39 1.73 -11.83 -14.53
N SER A 40 0.84 -12.12 -13.58
CA SER A 40 0.12 -13.39 -13.51
C SER A 40 -0.76 -13.61 -14.75
N MET A 41 -1.46 -12.59 -15.23
CA MET A 41 -2.26 -12.66 -16.45
C MET A 41 -1.38 -12.86 -17.69
N LYS A 42 -0.23 -12.18 -17.76
CA LYS A 42 0.78 -12.40 -18.82
C LYS A 42 1.28 -13.85 -18.82
N ALA A 43 1.56 -14.41 -17.65
CA ALA A 43 1.96 -15.81 -17.52
C ALA A 43 0.84 -16.78 -17.92
N GLY A 44 -0.41 -16.48 -17.54
CA GLY A 44 -1.59 -17.24 -17.97
C GLY A 44 -1.77 -17.22 -19.48
N ALA A 45 -1.56 -16.07 -20.13
CA ALA A 45 -1.65 -15.95 -21.58
C ALA A 45 -0.57 -16.78 -22.30
N LYS A 46 0.67 -16.79 -21.79
CA LYS A 46 1.75 -17.67 -22.29
C LYS A 46 1.38 -19.16 -22.18
N GLN A 47 0.51 -19.53 -21.25
CA GLN A 47 0.02 -20.89 -21.05
C GLN A 47 -1.31 -21.18 -21.78
N GLY A 48 -1.84 -20.23 -22.56
CA GLY A 48 -3.14 -20.37 -23.23
C GLY A 48 -4.36 -20.33 -22.30
N LYS A 49 -4.19 -19.90 -21.03
CA LYS A 49 -5.26 -19.81 -20.02
C LYS A 49 -5.98 -18.45 -20.01
N VAL A 50 -5.44 -17.46 -20.70
CA VAL A 50 -5.94 -16.09 -20.77
C VAL A 50 -5.93 -15.66 -22.23
N THR A 51 -7.02 -15.07 -22.71
CA THR A 51 -7.10 -14.57 -24.09
C THR A 51 -6.32 -13.27 -24.27
N ALA A 52 -5.95 -12.92 -25.50
CA ALA A 52 -5.27 -11.65 -25.79
C ALA A 52 -6.11 -10.43 -25.38
N GLU A 53 -7.43 -10.52 -25.52
CA GLU A 53 -8.39 -9.47 -25.14
C GLU A 53 -8.42 -9.28 -23.61
N GLN A 54 -8.50 -10.37 -22.85
CA GLN A 54 -8.44 -10.34 -21.39
C GLN A 54 -7.12 -9.76 -20.89
N LEU A 55 -6.00 -10.20 -21.48
CA LEU A 55 -4.68 -9.67 -21.14
C LEU A 55 -4.58 -8.16 -21.42
N THR A 56 -5.05 -7.72 -22.58
CA THR A 56 -5.04 -6.30 -22.97
C THR A 56 -5.87 -5.46 -22.00
N CYS A 57 -7.06 -5.94 -21.62
CA CYS A 57 -7.89 -5.25 -20.64
C CYS A 57 -7.20 -5.13 -19.28
N VAL A 58 -6.62 -6.23 -18.75
CA VAL A 58 -5.94 -6.20 -17.45
C VAL A 58 -4.71 -5.29 -17.47
N GLN A 59 -3.97 -5.25 -18.58
CA GLN A 59 -2.84 -4.33 -18.73
C GLN A 59 -3.25 -2.85 -18.74
N ALA A 60 -4.50 -2.54 -19.12
CA ALA A 60 -5.05 -1.19 -19.14
C ALA A 60 -5.69 -0.75 -17.81
N LEU A 61 -5.75 -1.62 -16.80
CA LEU A 61 -6.32 -1.28 -15.50
C LEU A 61 -5.53 -0.14 -14.82
N ASP A 62 -6.27 0.79 -14.21
CA ASP A 62 -5.71 1.89 -13.44
C ASP A 62 -5.09 1.35 -12.14
N PRO A 63 -3.81 1.66 -11.82
CA PRO A 63 -3.22 1.37 -10.52
C PRO A 63 -4.03 1.85 -9.31
N ALA A 64 -4.78 2.95 -9.45
CA ALA A 64 -5.65 3.46 -8.39
C ALA A 64 -6.82 2.52 -8.06
N SER A 65 -7.10 1.51 -8.90
CA SER A 65 -8.13 0.49 -8.64
C SER A 65 -7.87 -0.32 -7.37
N PHE A 66 -6.65 -0.31 -6.81
CA PHE A 66 -6.33 -0.96 -5.55
C PHE A 66 -6.10 0.03 -4.38
N ASP A 67 -6.09 1.33 -4.62
CA ASP A 67 -5.73 2.31 -3.59
C ASP A 67 -6.66 2.24 -2.38
N GLU A 68 -7.97 2.13 -2.62
CA GLU A 68 -8.95 2.19 -1.53
C GLU A 68 -8.85 0.97 -0.60
N VAL A 69 -8.63 -0.23 -1.13
CA VAL A 69 -8.45 -1.42 -0.28
C VAL A 69 -7.18 -1.32 0.56
N TYR A 70 -6.10 -0.75 0.01
CA TYR A 70 -4.87 -0.56 0.77
C TYR A 70 -4.99 0.54 1.82
N LYS A 71 -5.76 1.61 1.58
CA LYS A 71 -6.07 2.59 2.63
C LYS A 71 -6.79 1.92 3.80
N GLN A 72 -7.79 1.09 3.52
CA GLN A 72 -8.55 0.38 4.55
C GLN A 72 -7.67 -0.62 5.32
N LEU A 73 -6.84 -1.40 4.62
CA LEU A 73 -5.91 -2.33 5.27
C LEU A 73 -4.90 -1.59 6.16
N LEU A 74 -4.38 -0.45 5.72
CA LEU A 74 -3.47 0.36 6.53
C LEU A 74 -4.19 0.93 7.77
N LEU A 75 -5.39 1.49 7.61
CA LEU A 75 -6.20 2.00 8.73
C LEU A 75 -6.61 0.91 9.74
N ALA A 76 -6.84 -0.32 9.26
CA ALA A 76 -7.25 -1.43 10.10
C ALA A 76 -6.09 -2.02 10.93
N ASN A 77 -4.84 -1.83 10.51
CA ASN A 77 -3.68 -2.48 11.12
C ASN A 77 -2.69 -1.51 11.78
N LEU A 78 -2.79 -0.21 11.47
CA LEU A 78 -1.90 0.82 11.98
C LEU A 78 -2.70 1.86 12.75
N ASP A 79 -2.20 2.25 13.92
CA ASP A 79 -2.72 3.40 14.64
C ASP A 79 -2.31 4.73 13.98
N SER A 80 -2.87 5.83 14.48
CA SER A 80 -2.62 7.18 13.95
C SER A 80 -1.12 7.55 13.92
N LYS A 81 -0.36 7.19 14.95
CA LYS A 81 1.08 7.50 15.06
C LYS A 81 1.88 6.64 14.10
N GLU A 82 1.53 5.36 13.98
CA GLU A 82 2.15 4.43 13.05
C GLU A 82 1.89 4.85 11.59
N LEU A 83 0.67 5.29 11.28
CA LEU A 83 0.33 5.86 9.98
C LEU A 83 1.17 7.11 9.68
N MET A 84 1.24 8.08 10.61
CA MET A 84 2.10 9.26 10.45
C MET A 84 3.55 8.88 10.16
N ARG A 85 4.08 7.91 10.92
CA ARG A 85 5.46 7.46 10.78
C ARG A 85 5.69 6.83 9.41
N THR A 86 4.77 5.98 8.95
CA THR A 86 4.81 5.36 7.61
C THR A 86 4.77 6.41 6.50
N GLN A 87 3.80 7.33 6.54
CA GLN A 87 3.69 8.39 5.53
C GLN A 87 4.94 9.28 5.51
N SER A 88 5.49 9.61 6.69
CA SER A 88 6.71 10.43 6.79
C SER A 88 7.93 9.70 6.25
N PHE A 89 8.08 8.40 6.54
CA PHE A 89 9.16 7.59 6.00
C PHE A 89 9.07 7.50 4.48
N LEU A 90 7.89 7.19 3.92
CA LEU A 90 7.68 7.05 2.48
C LEU A 90 7.88 8.36 1.70
N ALA A 91 7.78 9.51 2.36
CA ALA A 91 8.10 10.81 1.76
C ALA A 91 9.61 11.06 1.59
N LYS A 92 10.48 10.40 2.37
CA LYS A 92 11.95 10.51 2.29
C LYS A 92 12.52 9.85 1.03
N SER A 93 13.76 10.20 0.65
CA SER A 93 14.51 9.53 -0.43
C SER A 93 14.56 8.01 -0.23
N VAL A 94 14.99 7.58 0.96
CA VAL A 94 15.03 6.15 1.33
C VAL A 94 13.67 5.47 1.22
N GLY A 95 12.59 6.12 1.64
CA GLY A 95 11.24 5.56 1.55
C GLY A 95 10.78 5.38 0.11
N LYS A 96 11.13 6.31 -0.78
CA LYS A 96 10.90 6.18 -2.23
C LYS A 96 11.72 5.05 -2.83
N LYS A 97 12.98 4.88 -2.41
CA LYS A 97 13.82 3.73 -2.82
C LYS A 97 13.27 2.42 -2.32
N PHE A 98 12.79 2.36 -1.08
CA PHE A 98 12.10 1.21 -0.51
C PHE A 98 10.85 0.85 -1.34
N ALA A 99 9.99 1.83 -1.64
CA ALA A 99 8.81 1.62 -2.48
C ALA A 99 9.18 1.09 -3.88
N LYS A 100 10.20 1.67 -4.49
CA LYS A 100 10.73 1.23 -5.79
C LYS A 100 11.28 -0.20 -5.72
N HIS A 101 11.99 -0.55 -4.65
CA HIS A 101 12.49 -1.90 -4.43
C HIS A 101 11.33 -2.90 -4.30
N GLY A 102 10.27 -2.56 -3.58
CA GLY A 102 9.06 -3.39 -3.49
C GLY A 102 8.41 -3.63 -4.86
N TYR A 103 8.26 -2.57 -5.66
CA TYR A 103 7.72 -2.66 -7.02
C TYR A 103 8.58 -3.54 -7.94
N LEU A 104 9.89 -3.32 -7.98
CA LEU A 104 10.81 -4.11 -8.80
C LEU A 104 10.93 -5.57 -8.32
N GLY A 105 10.75 -5.81 -7.02
CA GLY A 105 10.70 -7.15 -6.44
C GLY A 105 9.60 -8.03 -7.03
N VAL A 106 8.49 -7.45 -7.51
CA VAL A 106 7.40 -8.20 -8.15
C VAL A 106 7.84 -8.84 -9.46
N PHE A 107 8.66 -8.15 -10.28
CA PHE A 107 9.21 -8.74 -11.50
C PHE A 107 10.10 -9.95 -11.18
N ALA A 108 10.99 -9.80 -10.20
CA ALA A 108 11.87 -10.88 -9.77
C ALA A 108 11.08 -12.08 -9.23
N ALA A 109 10.04 -11.83 -8.41
CA ALA A 109 9.16 -12.87 -7.89
C ALA A 109 8.36 -13.58 -9.00
N ALA A 110 8.03 -12.87 -10.08
CA ALA A 110 7.36 -13.42 -11.26
C ALA A 110 8.32 -14.11 -12.26
N GLY A 111 9.63 -14.12 -12.00
CA GLY A 111 10.64 -14.64 -12.93
C GLY A 111 10.78 -13.81 -14.21
N GLU A 112 10.34 -12.55 -14.20
CA GLU A 112 10.46 -11.62 -15.32
C GLU A 112 11.73 -10.75 -15.16
N PRO A 113 12.34 -10.30 -16.27
CA PRO A 113 13.49 -9.42 -16.20
C PRO A 113 13.12 -8.10 -15.52
N LEU A 114 14.05 -7.57 -14.72
CA LEU A 114 13.89 -6.25 -14.12
C LEU A 114 13.90 -5.18 -15.24
N PRO A 115 12.88 -4.30 -15.32
CA PRO A 115 12.86 -3.24 -16.33
C PRO A 115 13.92 -2.16 -16.08
N GLU A 116 14.45 -2.10 -14.86
CA GLU A 116 15.50 -1.17 -14.42
C GLU A 116 16.26 -1.77 -13.23
N ALA A 117 17.45 -1.25 -12.96
CA ALA A 117 18.27 -1.72 -11.84
C ALA A 117 17.62 -1.40 -10.48
N LEU A 118 17.85 -2.29 -9.49
CA LEU A 118 17.43 -2.04 -8.11
C LEU A 118 18.12 -0.78 -7.55
N PRO A 119 17.38 0.07 -6.81
CA PRO A 119 17.96 1.25 -6.19
C PRO A 119 19.01 0.85 -5.17
N ARG A 120 20.17 1.52 -5.19
CA ARG A 120 21.20 1.38 -4.17
C ARG A 120 20.94 2.34 -3.02
N PHE A 121 21.09 1.84 -1.80
CA PHE A 121 21.00 2.64 -0.58
C PHE A 121 22.40 3.12 -0.19
N THR A 122 22.49 4.38 0.22
CA THR A 122 23.68 4.91 0.91
C THR A 122 23.69 4.44 2.36
N GLU A 123 24.82 4.59 3.05
CA GLU A 123 24.94 4.24 4.48
C GLU A 123 23.94 5.03 5.34
N ASP A 124 23.82 6.34 5.11
CA ASP A 124 22.84 7.20 5.81
C ASP A 124 21.39 6.77 5.55
N GLU A 125 21.07 6.38 4.31
CA GLU A 125 19.74 5.86 3.99
C GLU A 125 19.49 4.50 4.65
N MET A 126 20.51 3.66 4.81
CA MET A 126 20.37 2.41 5.56
C MET A 126 20.09 2.68 7.03
N VAL A 127 20.72 3.69 7.64
CA VAL A 127 20.40 4.10 9.02
C VAL A 127 18.94 4.55 9.13
N ASP A 128 18.47 5.41 8.23
CA ASP A 128 17.07 5.85 8.20
C ASP A 128 16.08 4.68 7.97
N PHE A 129 16.44 3.74 7.09
CA PHE A 129 15.65 2.54 6.85
C PHE A 129 15.56 1.67 8.10
N GLU A 130 16.68 1.42 8.77
CA GLU A 130 16.74 0.61 9.99
C GLU A 130 15.96 1.27 11.14
N GLN A 131 16.02 2.60 11.28
CA GLN A 131 15.19 3.33 12.25
C GLN A 131 13.69 3.22 11.95
N PHE A 132 13.29 3.15 10.69
CA PHE A 132 11.90 2.88 10.34
C PHE A 132 11.55 1.41 10.63
N ARG A 133 12.35 0.47 10.12
CA ARG A 133 12.14 -0.99 10.23
C ARG A 133 12.00 -1.45 11.68
N THR A 134 12.73 -0.83 12.61
CA THR A 134 12.70 -1.15 14.05
C THR A 134 11.66 -0.36 14.85
N SER A 135 10.96 0.60 14.23
CA SER A 135 9.77 1.22 14.83
C SER A 135 8.57 0.28 14.79
N THR A 136 7.56 0.48 15.64
CA THR A 136 6.34 -0.36 15.65
C THR A 136 5.65 -0.43 14.28
N ALA A 137 5.59 0.69 13.55
CA ALA A 137 5.03 0.73 12.20
C ALA A 137 5.84 -0.09 11.20
N GLY A 138 7.18 0.06 11.23
CA GLY A 138 8.06 -0.69 10.35
C GLY A 138 8.13 -2.18 10.71
N GLU A 139 8.04 -2.53 11.99
CA GLU A 139 7.94 -3.91 12.43
C GLU A 139 6.70 -4.57 11.84
N LYS A 140 5.52 -3.94 11.96
CA LYS A 140 4.29 -4.44 11.36
C LYS A 140 4.40 -4.59 9.83
N LEU A 141 4.86 -3.55 9.14
CA LEU A 141 4.84 -3.51 7.67
C LEU A 141 5.96 -4.33 7.02
N VAL A 142 7.18 -4.27 7.56
CA VAL A 142 8.38 -4.83 6.93
C VAL A 142 8.73 -6.20 7.52
N THR A 143 8.70 -6.33 8.84
CA THR A 143 9.09 -7.58 9.53
C THR A 143 7.92 -8.58 9.56
N ASN A 144 6.78 -8.16 10.08
CA ASN A 144 5.60 -9.02 10.27
C ASN A 144 4.74 -9.13 9.01
N ARG A 145 4.96 -8.24 8.04
CA ARG A 145 4.28 -8.21 6.73
C ARG A 145 2.77 -8.33 6.87
N ILE A 146 2.18 -7.49 7.70
CA ILE A 146 0.73 -7.51 7.99
C ILE A 146 -0.15 -7.47 6.74
N LEU A 147 0.32 -6.85 5.65
CA LEU A 147 -0.39 -6.78 4.36
C LEU A 147 -0.30 -8.08 3.54
N GLU A 148 0.59 -8.99 3.91
CA GLU A 148 0.73 -10.34 3.34
C GLU A 148 0.11 -11.42 4.23
N ALA A 149 -0.43 -11.05 5.41
CA ALA A 149 -1.07 -11.99 6.32
C ALA A 149 -2.35 -12.59 5.70
N PRO A 150 -2.79 -13.80 6.12
CA PRO A 150 -3.96 -14.46 5.53
C PRO A 150 -5.22 -13.58 5.46
N ALA A 151 -5.51 -12.82 6.51
CA ALA A 151 -6.68 -11.92 6.54
C ALA A 151 -6.59 -10.80 5.50
N ALA A 152 -5.41 -10.19 5.33
CA ALA A 152 -5.19 -9.19 4.29
C ALA A 152 -5.27 -9.81 2.89
N ARG A 153 -4.73 -11.03 2.70
CA ARG A 153 -4.82 -11.76 1.43
C ARG A 153 -6.25 -12.06 1.02
N THR A 154 -7.13 -12.45 1.95
CA THR A 154 -8.55 -12.66 1.64
C THR A 154 -9.18 -11.38 1.09
N ILE A 155 -9.01 -10.26 1.78
CA ILE A 155 -9.55 -8.95 1.36
C ILE A 155 -8.97 -8.54 -0.01
N LEU A 156 -7.67 -8.75 -0.21
CA LEU A 156 -7.01 -8.43 -1.48
C LEU A 156 -7.49 -9.32 -2.62
N ASN A 157 -7.68 -10.62 -2.39
CA ASN A 157 -8.18 -11.55 -3.41
C ASN A 157 -9.59 -11.17 -3.85
N GLU A 158 -10.49 -10.85 -2.91
CA GLU A 158 -11.84 -10.34 -3.24
C GLU A 158 -11.76 -9.07 -4.09
N ARG A 159 -10.83 -8.16 -3.76
CA ARG A 159 -10.61 -6.96 -4.58
C ARG A 159 -10.06 -7.30 -5.96
N ILE A 160 -9.12 -8.23 -6.08
CA ILE A 160 -8.57 -8.69 -7.36
C ILE A 160 -9.69 -9.24 -8.22
N GLU A 161 -10.51 -10.15 -7.70
CA GLU A 161 -11.67 -10.72 -8.41
C GLU A 161 -12.59 -9.61 -8.90
N LYS A 162 -12.94 -8.66 -8.02
CA LYS A 162 -13.83 -7.54 -8.37
C LYS A 162 -13.26 -6.64 -9.47
N VAL A 163 -11.96 -6.37 -9.44
CA VAL A 163 -11.29 -5.57 -10.48
C VAL A 163 -11.23 -6.36 -11.80
N LEU A 164 -10.98 -7.66 -11.74
CA LEU A 164 -10.90 -8.53 -12.90
C LEU A 164 -12.25 -8.79 -13.57
N GLU A 165 -13.38 -8.70 -12.86
CA GLU A 165 -14.73 -8.82 -13.44
C GLU A 165 -14.96 -7.87 -14.64
N VAL A 166 -14.30 -6.71 -14.66
CA VAL A 166 -14.38 -5.75 -15.78
C VAL A 166 -13.73 -6.32 -17.06
N CYS A 167 -12.73 -7.18 -16.91
CA CYS A 167 -11.96 -7.76 -18.01
C CYS A 167 -12.30 -9.23 -18.31
N ILE A 168 -12.87 -9.92 -17.34
CA ILE A 168 -13.22 -11.34 -17.39
C ILE A 168 -14.64 -11.46 -16.84
N PRO A 169 -15.67 -11.30 -17.67
CA PRO A 169 -17.04 -11.53 -17.24
C PRO A 169 -17.15 -12.96 -16.73
N GLN A 170 -17.65 -13.11 -15.49
CA GLN A 170 -17.96 -14.43 -14.93
C GLN A 170 -19.03 -15.08 -15.81
N GLN A 171 -18.80 -16.33 -16.22
CA GLN A 171 -19.79 -17.14 -16.96
C GLN A 171 -20.84 -17.71 -15.99
#